data_AF-A0A537GLS2-F1
#
_entry.id   AF-A0A537GLS2-F1
#
_cell.length_a   1.000
_cell.length_b   1.000
_cell.length_c   1.000
_cell.angle_alpha   90.00
_cell.angle_beta   90.00
_cell.angle_gamma   90.00
#
_symmetry.space_group_name_H-M   'P 1'
#
loop_
_entity.id
_entity.type
_entity.pdbx_description
1 polymer ?
#
loop_
_entity_poly.entity_id
_entity_poly.type
_entity_poly.pdbx_seq_one_letter_code
_entity_poly.pdbx_strand_id
1 'polypeptide(L)'
;MANGVERHRELLQGFRNRYPVPVGTSPQSFADALKYLGAVKLAVATSFIPAHNELVRAFLASEGFDVLGIESLDTGMTSLEKAMLSPTQVFRHVRAVGRKYSTCDAVLITSSAWPTLTVIQALEDDLDKPVVSSSMGQIWWPLKELGIRADIKGYGKLLGTLS
;
A
#
# COMPACT_ATOMS: atom_id res chain seq x y z
N MET A 1 6.46 7.45 -9.15
CA MET A 1 6.88 6.14 -9.72
C MET A 1 6.93 6.13 -11.24
N ALA A 2 5.92 6.65 -11.96
CA ALA A 2 5.87 6.59 -13.44
C ALA A 2 7.13 7.09 -14.18
N ASN A 3 7.85 8.06 -13.61
CA ASN A 3 9.09 8.63 -14.18
C ASN A 3 10.36 8.17 -13.44
N GLY A 4 10.30 7.04 -12.73
CA GLY A 4 11.40 6.52 -11.91
C GLY A 4 11.41 7.01 -10.47
N VAL A 5 12.28 6.38 -9.67
CA VAL A 5 12.46 6.65 -8.23
C VAL A 5 13.09 8.02 -8.00
N GLU A 6 14.17 8.33 -8.72
CA GLU A 6 14.92 9.58 -8.50
C GLU A 6 14.05 10.80 -8.79
N ARG A 7 13.33 10.78 -9.92
CA ARG A 7 12.40 11.86 -10.26
C ARG A 7 11.30 12.05 -9.22
N HIS A 8 10.81 10.96 -8.63
CA HIS A 8 9.81 11.03 -7.56
C HIS A 8 10.39 11.69 -6.31
N ARG A 9 11.62 11.33 -5.91
CA ARG A 9 12.34 11.92 -4.77
C ARG A 9 12.59 13.42 -4.98
N GLU A 10 13.12 13.80 -6.14
CA GLU A 10 13.34 15.20 -6.52
C GLU A 10 12.06 16.04 -6.42
N LEU A 11 10.96 15.55 -7.00
CA LEU A 11 9.68 16.27 -6.99
C LEU A 11 9.13 16.42 -5.58
N LEU A 12 9.15 15.35 -4.79
CA LEU A 12 8.67 15.39 -3.40
C LEU A 12 9.50 16.36 -2.56
N GLN A 13 10.84 16.33 -2.68
CA GLN A 13 11.71 17.27 -1.97
C GLN A 13 11.48 18.71 -2.42
N GLY A 14 11.32 18.94 -3.73
CA GLY A 14 11.00 20.25 -4.27
C GLY A 14 9.68 20.81 -3.71
N PHE A 15 8.64 19.98 -3.59
CA PHE A 15 7.38 20.40 -2.98
C PHE A 15 7.52 20.68 -1.48
N ARG A 16 8.23 19.83 -0.73
CA ARG A 16 8.48 20.04 0.71
C ARG A 16 9.26 21.32 0.99
N ASN A 17 10.21 21.69 0.14
CA ASN A 17 10.95 22.93 0.27
C ASN A 17 10.11 24.17 -0.06
N ARG A 18 9.11 24.03 -0.94
CA ARG A 18 8.31 25.14 -1.44
C ARG A 18 7.13 25.48 -0.54
N TYR A 19 6.53 24.50 0.11
CA TYR A 19 5.28 24.67 0.86
C TYR A 19 5.51 24.52 2.37
N PRO A 20 4.96 25.42 3.20
CA PRO A 20 5.14 25.38 4.66
C PRO A 20 4.20 24.38 5.36
N VAL A 21 3.74 23.35 4.64
CA VAL A 21 2.83 22.32 5.14
C VAL A 21 3.39 20.94 4.81
N PRO A 22 3.04 19.88 5.57
CA PRO A 22 3.44 18.53 5.23
C PRO A 22 3.00 18.14 3.82
N VAL A 23 3.95 17.68 3.01
CA VAL A 23 3.68 17.17 1.67
C VAL A 23 4.11 15.71 1.59
N GLY A 24 3.17 14.87 1.16
CA GLY A 24 3.34 13.44 0.95
C GLY A 24 2.85 13.02 -0.44
N THR A 25 3.20 11.81 -0.83
CA THR A 25 2.67 11.17 -2.04
C THR A 25 2.14 9.80 -1.68
N SER A 26 1.22 9.25 -2.48
CA SER A 26 0.69 7.92 -2.22
C SER A 26 1.78 6.83 -2.08
N PRO A 27 2.83 6.79 -2.94
CA PRO A 27 3.92 5.83 -2.77
C PRO A 27 4.68 5.99 -1.46
N GLN A 28 4.98 7.24 -1.08
CA GLN A 28 5.67 7.51 0.18
C GLN A 28 4.78 7.15 1.38
N SER A 29 3.48 7.43 1.31
CA SER A 29 2.59 7.24 2.45
C SER A 29 2.40 5.78 2.83
N PHE A 30 2.27 4.86 1.87
CA PHE A 30 2.24 3.43 2.19
C PHE A 30 3.62 2.89 2.58
N ALA A 31 4.72 3.46 2.07
CA ALA A 31 6.07 3.06 2.46
C ALA A 31 6.35 3.45 3.91
N ASP A 32 6.00 4.67 4.30
CA ASP A 32 6.12 5.16 5.68
C ASP A 32 5.24 4.33 6.64
N ALA A 33 4.02 3.97 6.21
CA ALA A 33 3.13 3.10 6.96
C ALA A 33 3.71 1.69 7.17
N LEU A 34 4.28 1.08 6.12
CA LEU A 34 4.93 -0.23 6.22
C LEU A 34 6.15 -0.20 7.14
N LYS A 35 6.98 0.86 7.04
CA LYS A 35 8.12 1.09 7.95
C LYS A 35 7.65 1.24 9.39
N TYR A 36 6.57 1.99 9.62
CA TYR A 36 5.98 2.17 10.95
C TYR A 36 5.52 0.85 11.56
N LEU A 37 5.02 -0.08 10.75
CA LEU A 37 4.64 -1.42 11.18
C LEU A 37 5.82 -2.40 11.33
N GLY A 38 7.05 -1.95 11.04
CA GLY A 38 8.26 -2.77 11.12
C GLY A 38 8.41 -3.81 10.01
N ALA A 39 7.69 -3.66 8.88
CA ALA A 39 7.78 -4.60 7.77
C ALA A 39 9.09 -4.41 6.98
N VAL A 40 9.72 -5.52 6.57
CA VAL A 40 10.91 -5.52 5.70
C VAL A 40 10.62 -6.34 4.44
N LYS A 41 10.09 -7.55 4.59
CA LYS A 41 9.72 -8.46 3.50
C LYS A 41 8.28 -8.24 3.09
N LEU A 42 8.06 -7.93 1.82
CA LEU A 42 6.73 -7.59 1.29
C LEU A 42 6.27 -8.60 0.25
N ALA A 43 4.99 -8.97 0.36
CA ALA A 43 4.24 -9.52 -0.76
C ALA A 43 3.32 -8.44 -1.33
N VAL A 44 3.24 -8.29 -2.65
CA VAL A 44 2.51 -7.18 -3.27
C VAL A 44 1.37 -7.70 -4.14
N ALA A 45 0.15 -7.24 -3.86
CA ALA A 45 -1.04 -7.46 -4.68
C ALA A 45 -1.37 -6.18 -5.47
N THR A 46 -1.68 -6.33 -6.76
CA THR A 46 -1.91 -5.19 -7.65
C THR A 46 -2.86 -5.51 -8.80
N SER A 47 -3.11 -4.54 -9.69
CA SER A 47 -3.81 -4.69 -10.99
C SER A 47 -3.00 -4.06 -12.14
N PHE A 48 -1.69 -3.96 -11.96
CA PHE A 48 -0.80 -3.27 -12.88
C PHE A 48 -0.18 -4.24 -13.89
N ILE A 49 0.12 -3.72 -15.09
CA ILE A 49 0.93 -4.42 -16.08
C ILE A 49 2.36 -4.66 -15.57
N PRO A 50 3.09 -5.68 -16.10
CA PRO A 50 4.44 -6.00 -15.65
C PRO A 50 5.40 -4.80 -15.61
N ALA A 51 5.38 -3.95 -16.65
CA ALA A 51 6.25 -2.76 -16.70
C ALA A 51 6.04 -1.80 -15.52
N HIS A 52 4.79 -1.66 -15.04
CA HIS A 52 4.51 -0.80 -13.89
C HIS A 52 4.82 -1.51 -12.56
N ASN A 53 4.70 -2.83 -12.50
CA ASN A 53 5.16 -3.63 -11.35
C ASN A 53 6.66 -3.50 -11.12
N GLU A 54 7.47 -3.42 -12.19
CA GLU A 54 8.90 -3.16 -12.05
C GLU A 54 9.20 -1.78 -11.44
N LEU A 55 8.39 -0.77 -11.76
CA LEU A 55 8.50 0.55 -11.11
C LEU A 55 8.12 0.49 -9.62
N VAL A 56 7.09 -0.27 -9.27
CA VAL A 56 6.69 -0.51 -7.87
C VAL A 56 7.81 -1.24 -7.12
N ARG A 57 8.37 -2.29 -7.72
CA ARG A 57 9.50 -3.04 -7.16
C ARG A 57 10.70 -2.13 -6.91
N ALA A 58 11.10 -1.36 -7.91
CA ALA A 58 12.24 -0.44 -7.82
C ALA A 58 12.02 0.61 -6.73
N PHE A 59 10.81 1.17 -6.62
CA PHE A 59 10.46 2.11 -5.56
C PHE A 59 10.56 1.47 -4.17
N LEU A 60 9.90 0.32 -3.95
CA LEU A 60 9.95 -0.37 -2.66
C LEU A 60 11.37 -0.78 -2.27
N ALA A 61 12.16 -1.29 -3.21
CA ALA A 61 13.57 -1.60 -2.97
C ALA A 61 14.37 -0.37 -2.57
N SER A 62 14.13 0.78 -3.21
CA SER A 62 14.79 2.05 -2.85
C SER A 62 14.40 2.58 -1.47
N GLU A 63 13.25 2.15 -0.95
CA GLU A 63 12.78 2.45 0.39
C GLU A 63 13.30 1.46 1.45
N GLY A 64 14.06 0.43 1.04
CA GLY A 64 14.68 -0.55 1.92
C GLY A 64 13.90 -1.86 2.10
N PHE A 65 12.87 -2.12 1.28
CA PHE A 65 12.07 -3.34 1.38
C PHE A 65 12.60 -4.48 0.50
N ASP A 66 12.44 -5.71 0.98
CA ASP A 66 12.65 -6.95 0.22
C ASP A 66 11.32 -7.42 -0.36
N VAL A 67 11.12 -7.24 -1.68
CA VAL A 67 9.86 -7.61 -2.35
C VAL A 67 9.91 -9.06 -2.83
N LEU A 68 9.37 -9.96 -2.00
CA LEU A 68 9.33 -11.41 -2.27
C LEU A 68 8.59 -11.75 -3.56
N GLY A 69 7.56 -10.96 -3.90
CA GLY A 69 6.83 -11.10 -5.16
C GLY A 69 5.72 -10.09 -5.35
N ILE A 70 5.30 -9.94 -6.60
CA ILE A 70 4.22 -9.04 -7.02
C ILE A 70 3.25 -9.83 -7.91
N GLU A 71 1.97 -9.87 -7.54
CA GLU A 71 0.93 -10.58 -8.29
C GLU A 71 -0.20 -9.64 -8.69
N SER A 72 -0.47 -9.59 -9.99
CA SER A 72 -1.54 -8.77 -10.56
C SER A 72 -2.85 -9.57 -10.68
N LEU A 73 -3.93 -9.02 -10.14
CA LEU A 73 -5.29 -9.40 -10.49
C LEU A 73 -5.68 -8.60 -11.73
N ASP A 74 -5.61 -9.25 -12.88
CA ASP A 74 -6.01 -8.74 -14.20
C ASP A 74 -5.40 -7.38 -14.58
N THR A 75 -4.53 -7.40 -15.60
CA THR A 75 -3.81 -6.21 -16.04
C THR A 75 -4.54 -5.38 -17.10
N GLY A 76 -5.70 -5.85 -17.58
CA GLY A 76 -6.49 -5.22 -18.64
C GLY A 76 -7.59 -4.28 -18.15
N MET A 77 -7.86 -4.25 -16.83
CA MET A 77 -8.97 -3.48 -16.27
C MET A 77 -8.76 -1.97 -16.38
N THR A 78 -9.83 -1.27 -16.75
CA THR A 78 -10.02 0.17 -16.59
C THR A 78 -10.14 0.55 -15.11
N SER A 79 -10.01 1.84 -14.80
CA SER A 79 -10.20 2.33 -13.43
C SER A 79 -11.62 2.08 -12.89
N LEU A 80 -12.64 2.12 -13.77
CA LEU A 80 -14.02 1.84 -13.38
C LEU A 80 -14.21 0.36 -13.03
N GLU A 81 -13.67 -0.55 -13.85
CA GLU A 81 -13.74 -2.00 -13.57
C GLU A 81 -13.02 -2.35 -12.26
N LYS A 82 -11.89 -1.70 -11.99
CA LYS A 82 -11.16 -1.85 -10.71
C LYS A 82 -11.98 -1.42 -9.50
N ALA A 83 -12.76 -0.34 -9.64
CA ALA A 83 -13.64 0.15 -8.57
C ALA A 83 -14.86 -0.74 -8.34
N MET A 84 -15.28 -1.50 -9.36
CA MET A 84 -16.41 -2.42 -9.31
C MET A 84 -16.05 -3.83 -8.85
N LEU A 85 -14.78 -4.09 -8.53
CA LEU A 85 -14.36 -5.37 -7.95
C LEU A 85 -15.11 -5.66 -6.66
N SER A 86 -15.68 -6.86 -6.56
CA SER A 86 -16.33 -7.28 -5.31
C SER A 86 -15.31 -7.45 -4.18
N PRO A 87 -15.70 -7.23 -2.91
CA PRO A 87 -14.87 -7.53 -1.75
C PRO A 87 -14.31 -8.96 -1.79
N THR A 88 -15.11 -9.94 -2.20
CA THR A 88 -14.67 -11.34 -2.32
C THR A 88 -13.54 -11.53 -3.35
N GLN A 89 -13.59 -10.84 -4.49
CA GLN A 89 -12.52 -10.90 -5.48
C GLN A 89 -11.21 -10.34 -4.93
N VAL A 90 -11.27 -9.17 -4.28
CA VAL A 90 -10.10 -8.54 -3.66
C VAL A 90 -9.54 -9.43 -2.55
N PHE A 91 -10.40 -9.90 -1.63
CA PHE A 91 -10.01 -10.79 -0.54
C PHE A 91 -9.31 -12.05 -1.05
N ARG A 92 -9.92 -12.76 -2.01
CA ARG A 92 -9.37 -14.01 -2.53
C ARG A 92 -7.99 -13.80 -3.17
N HIS A 93 -7.83 -12.74 -3.94
CA HIS A 93 -6.55 -12.43 -4.57
C HIS A 93 -5.48 -12.11 -3.54
N VAL A 94 -5.72 -11.12 -2.67
CA VAL A 94 -4.74 -10.67 -1.67
C VAL A 94 -4.35 -11.81 -0.73
N ARG A 95 -5.32 -12.62 -0.31
CA ARG A 95 -5.07 -13.83 0.48
C ARG A 95 -4.17 -14.83 -0.25
N ALA A 96 -4.41 -15.08 -1.53
CA ALA A 96 -3.57 -15.98 -2.32
C ALA A 96 -2.13 -15.46 -2.41
N VAL A 97 -1.94 -14.15 -2.60
CA VAL A 97 -0.62 -13.51 -2.60
C VAL A 97 0.08 -13.67 -1.25
N GLY A 98 -0.60 -13.35 -0.15
CA GLY A 98 -0.05 -13.49 1.21
C GLY A 98 0.36 -14.92 1.56
N ARG A 99 -0.40 -15.91 1.07
CA ARG A 99 -0.08 -17.34 1.26
C ARG A 99 1.05 -17.83 0.37
N LYS A 100 1.10 -17.38 -0.89
CA LYS A 100 2.18 -17.72 -1.83
C LYS A 100 3.54 -17.27 -1.29
N TYR A 101 3.58 -16.09 -0.69
CA TYR A 101 4.78 -15.50 -0.07
C TYR A 101 4.65 -15.50 1.45
N SER A 102 4.42 -16.67 2.04
CA SER A 102 4.09 -16.81 3.47
C SER A 102 5.14 -16.25 4.44
N THR A 103 6.39 -16.09 3.99
CA THR A 103 7.50 -15.50 4.75
C THR A 103 7.55 -13.97 4.71
N CYS A 104 6.59 -13.30 4.07
CA CYS A 104 6.48 -11.83 4.13
C CYS A 104 6.04 -11.36 5.53
N ASP A 105 6.51 -10.17 5.91
CA ASP A 105 6.12 -9.48 7.13
C ASP A 105 4.78 -8.77 6.95
N ALA A 106 4.48 -8.30 5.72
CA ALA A 106 3.22 -7.62 5.39
C ALA A 106 2.83 -7.83 3.93
N VAL A 107 1.53 -7.70 3.65
CA VAL A 107 0.99 -7.66 2.28
C VAL A 107 0.63 -6.22 1.91
N LEU A 108 1.16 -5.74 0.78
CA LEU A 108 0.85 -4.41 0.24
C LEU A 108 -0.14 -4.53 -0.93
N ILE A 109 -1.24 -3.77 -0.88
CA ILE A 109 -2.19 -3.61 -1.99
C ILE A 109 -1.96 -2.26 -2.66
N THR A 110 -1.35 -2.23 -3.85
CA THR A 110 -0.92 -0.96 -4.48
C THR A 110 -2.00 -0.25 -5.30
N SER A 111 -3.13 -0.91 -5.58
CA SER A 111 -4.21 -0.37 -6.41
C SER A 111 -5.17 0.51 -5.60
N SER A 112 -5.07 1.84 -5.74
CA SER A 112 -5.96 2.80 -5.03
C SER A 112 -7.41 2.79 -5.53
N ALA A 113 -7.67 2.21 -6.71
CA ALA A 113 -9.02 2.07 -7.25
C ALA A 113 -9.78 0.88 -6.66
N TRP A 114 -9.12 -0.03 -5.93
CA TRP A 114 -9.80 -1.19 -5.36
C TRP A 114 -10.57 -0.83 -4.08
N PRO A 115 -11.78 -1.37 -3.88
CA PRO A 115 -12.49 -1.25 -2.61
C PRO A 115 -11.86 -2.16 -1.55
N THR A 116 -10.73 -1.73 -0.99
CA THR A 116 -9.90 -2.55 -0.09
C THR A 116 -10.30 -2.49 1.37
N LEU A 117 -10.76 -1.33 1.86
CA LEU A 117 -10.93 -1.10 3.30
C LEU A 117 -11.86 -2.11 3.99
N THR A 118 -12.88 -2.59 3.29
CA THR A 118 -13.86 -3.54 3.83
C THR A 118 -13.33 -4.96 4.01
N VAL A 119 -12.15 -5.28 3.46
CA VAL A 119 -11.56 -6.62 3.53
C VAL A 119 -10.27 -6.69 4.34
N ILE A 120 -9.70 -5.54 4.74
CA ILE A 120 -8.40 -5.49 5.43
C ILE A 120 -8.41 -6.31 6.71
N GLN A 121 -9.37 -6.09 7.62
CA GLN A 121 -9.40 -6.80 8.90
C GLN A 121 -9.49 -8.31 8.70
N ALA A 122 -10.42 -8.76 7.85
CA ALA A 122 -10.58 -10.18 7.56
C ALA A 122 -9.31 -10.80 6.92
N LEU A 123 -8.58 -10.02 6.12
CA LEU A 123 -7.31 -10.47 5.54
C LEU A 123 -6.21 -10.58 6.60
N GLU A 124 -6.09 -9.61 7.50
CA GLU A 124 -5.14 -9.68 8.60
C GLU A 124 -5.46 -10.85 9.53
N ASP A 125 -6.74 -11.08 9.84
CA ASP A 125 -7.20 -12.21 10.66
C ASP A 125 -6.90 -13.58 9.99
N ASP A 126 -7.03 -13.72 8.66
CA ASP A 126 -6.72 -14.98 7.95
C ASP A 126 -5.21 -15.21 7.75
N LEU A 127 -4.44 -14.14 7.57
CA LEU A 127 -3.01 -14.22 7.22
C LEU A 127 -2.08 -14.08 8.44
N ASP A 128 -2.61 -13.68 9.60
CA ASP A 128 -1.86 -13.38 10.83
C ASP A 128 -0.70 -12.40 10.61
N LYS A 129 -0.93 -11.39 9.77
CA LYS A 129 0.06 -10.34 9.45
C LYS A 129 -0.60 -9.07 8.93
N PRO A 130 0.07 -7.92 9.04
CA PRO A 130 -0.48 -6.66 8.54
C PRO A 130 -0.75 -6.67 7.04
N VAL A 131 -1.86 -6.03 6.66
CA VAL A 131 -2.22 -5.76 5.26
C VAL A 131 -2.42 -4.27 5.08
N VAL A 132 -1.60 -3.66 4.23
CA VAL A 132 -1.62 -2.22 3.96
C VAL A 132 -2.07 -1.98 2.54
N SER A 133 -3.05 -1.10 2.32
CA SER A 133 -3.40 -0.62 0.99
C SER A 133 -2.91 0.80 0.74
N SER A 134 -2.75 1.17 -0.54
CA SER A 134 -2.46 2.57 -0.92
C SER A 134 -3.44 3.56 -0.30
N SER A 135 -4.74 3.20 -0.27
CA SER A 135 -5.79 4.04 0.31
C SER A 135 -5.62 4.18 1.83
N MET A 136 -5.20 3.13 2.54
CA MET A 136 -4.89 3.23 3.97
C MET A 136 -3.70 4.15 4.22
N GLY A 137 -2.63 4.06 3.42
CA GLY A 137 -1.50 4.97 3.52
C GLY A 137 -1.91 6.43 3.32
N GLN A 138 -2.80 6.71 2.36
CA GLN A 138 -3.34 8.05 2.12
C GLN A 138 -4.23 8.59 3.26
N ILE A 139 -4.82 7.72 4.07
CA ILE A 139 -5.58 8.10 5.28
C ILE A 139 -4.65 8.27 6.47
N TRP A 140 -3.80 7.28 6.71
CA TRP A 140 -2.92 7.19 7.87
C TRP A 140 -1.88 8.30 7.89
N TRP A 141 -1.21 8.55 6.77
CA TRP A 141 -0.10 9.50 6.68
C TRP A 141 -0.49 10.93 7.08
N PRO A 142 -1.52 11.57 6.50
CA PRO A 142 -1.86 12.94 6.91
C PRO A 142 -2.34 13.03 8.36
N LEU A 143 -3.08 12.03 8.86
CA LEU A 143 -3.50 12.02 10.26
C LEU A 143 -2.29 11.91 11.20
N LYS A 144 -1.32 11.05 10.85
CA LYS A 144 -0.08 10.89 11.60
C LYS A 144 0.77 12.17 11.59
N GLU A 145 0.98 12.78 10.43
CA GLU A 145 1.78 14.00 10.26
C GLU A 145 1.16 15.21 10.97
N LEU A 146 -0.17 15.29 11.02
CA LEU A 146 -0.89 16.36 11.71
C LEU A 146 -1.11 16.09 13.21
N GLY A 147 -0.66 14.94 13.73
CA GLY A 147 -0.85 14.55 15.13
C GLY A 147 -2.33 14.33 15.50
N ILE A 148 -3.19 14.04 14.52
CA ILE A 148 -4.62 13.81 14.74
C ILE A 148 -4.82 12.38 15.22
N ARG A 149 -5.45 12.24 16.38
CA ARG A 149 -5.84 10.94 16.92
C ARG A 149 -7.25 10.56 16.47
N ALA A 150 -7.43 9.29 16.13
CA ALA A 150 -8.71 8.72 15.72
C ALA A 150 -8.81 7.27 16.22
N ASP A 151 -9.88 6.96 16.95
CA ASP A 151 -10.17 5.59 17.42
C ASP A 151 -10.81 4.77 16.30
N ILE A 152 -9.99 4.32 15.33
CA ILE A 152 -10.43 3.55 14.17
C ILE A 152 -10.26 2.05 14.44
N LYS A 153 -11.37 1.32 14.55
CA LYS A 153 -11.40 -0.13 14.80
C LYS A 153 -11.96 -0.90 13.61
N GLY A 154 -11.48 -2.13 13.41
CA GLY A 154 -11.99 -3.05 12.38
C GLY A 154 -11.53 -2.75 10.95
N TYR A 155 -10.52 -1.91 10.77
CA TYR A 155 -9.94 -1.56 9.46
C TYR A 155 -8.43 -1.86 9.38
N GLY A 156 -8.01 -2.90 10.11
CA GLY A 156 -6.63 -3.37 10.16
C GLY A 156 -5.74 -2.62 11.15
N LYS A 157 -4.58 -3.22 11.41
CA LYS A 157 -3.60 -2.81 12.41
C LYS A 157 -3.12 -1.38 12.20
N LEU A 158 -2.89 -0.97 10.94
CA LEU A 158 -2.35 0.36 10.63
C LEU A 158 -3.26 1.48 11.13
N LEU A 159 -4.56 1.45 10.78
CA LEU A 159 -5.48 2.52 11.15
C LEU A 159 -5.79 2.51 12.65
N GLY A 160 -5.73 1.34 13.31
CA GLY A 160 -5.81 1.24 14.77
C GLY A 160 -4.67 1.94 15.52
N THR A 161 -3.53 2.18 14.87
CA THR A 161 -2.38 2.89 15.48
C THR A 161 -2.57 4.41 15.62
N LEU A 162 -3.68 4.96 15.13
CA LEU A 162 -4.02 6.38 15.22
C LEU A 162 -4.71 6.75 16.54
N SER A 163 -4.91 5.80 17.47
CA SER A 163 -5.56 6.04 18.76
C SER A 163 -4.67 6.78 19.78
#